data_AF-A0A2H0X952-F1
#
_entry.id   AF-A0A2H0X952-F1
#
_cell.length_a   1.000
_cell.length_b   1.000
_cell.length_c   1.000
_cell.angle_alpha   90.00
_cell.angle_beta   90.00
_cell.angle_gamma   90.00
#
_symmetry.space_group_name_H-M   'P 1'
#
loop_
_entity.id
_entity.type
_entity.pdbx_description
1 polymer ?
#
loop_
_entity_poly.entity_id
_entity_poly.type
_entity_poly.pdbx_seq_one_letter_code
_entity_poly.pdbx_strand_id
1 'polypeptide(L)'
;FFTLSAPWHVLMYLKHGDTFLTTYFGHQMFSRFAGTIEGKSAPRFWYLAVIRTQFRIWFVPLIPAFFLGIFQFIKNIIAKNKKEVSGLGLILIWATITFMVFTIANSKLIWYILPIYPALSLLSAWFIEKAFTFATRMTFLPEVSLIVLVLSISIFYNIRMWERIKTEDFNNEAFGVIEAKNRIARNESLCCADVGWSVCQFYASPALAIDTKVSDLDAFLKTKCTYGIVSRESLKSLKTTDVFNIVSELGDYLLLTSRKSDKI
;
A
#
# COMPACT_ATOMS: atom_id res chain seq x y z
N PHE A 1 20.61 14.87 -15.74
CA PHE A 1 20.30 14.04 -14.55
C PHE A 1 21.32 14.26 -13.44
N PHE A 2 22.60 13.91 -13.63
CA PHE A 2 23.61 13.97 -12.57
C PHE A 2 23.81 15.35 -11.96
N THR A 3 23.80 16.42 -12.77
CA THR A 3 23.91 17.80 -12.26
C THR A 3 22.81 18.17 -11.27
N LEU A 4 21.63 17.56 -11.37
CA LEU A 4 20.50 17.80 -10.45
C LEU A 4 20.53 16.86 -9.24
N SER A 5 20.86 15.58 -9.46
CA SER A 5 20.77 14.56 -8.40
C SER A 5 22.04 14.48 -7.54
N ALA A 6 23.22 14.58 -8.15
CA ALA A 6 24.49 14.35 -7.48
C ALA A 6 24.81 15.35 -6.34
N PRO A 7 24.54 16.67 -6.44
CA PRO A 7 24.98 17.62 -5.43
C PRO A 7 24.48 17.30 -4.02
N TRP A 8 23.20 16.96 -3.87
CA TRP A 8 22.63 16.62 -2.56
C TRP A 8 23.23 15.33 -1.98
N HIS A 9 23.39 14.28 -2.81
CA HIS A 9 23.98 13.01 -2.38
C HIS A 9 25.45 13.18 -1.97
N VAL A 10 26.21 14.00 -2.71
CA VAL A 10 27.59 14.34 -2.37
C VAL A 10 27.65 15.09 -1.04
N LEU A 11 26.82 16.12 -0.84
CA LEU A 11 26.76 16.86 0.42
C LEU A 11 26.38 15.98 1.63
N MET A 12 25.43 15.07 1.44
CA MET A 12 25.03 14.13 2.48
C MET A 12 26.15 13.15 2.83
N TYR A 13 26.87 12.65 1.83
CA TYR A 13 28.05 11.81 2.06
C TYR A 13 29.16 12.57 2.77
N LEU A 14 29.48 13.81 2.35
CA LEU A 14 30.50 14.62 3.01
C LEU A 14 30.17 14.93 4.48
N LYS A 15 28.88 15.04 4.82
CA LYS A 15 28.43 15.34 6.18
C LYS A 15 28.33 14.11 7.08
N HIS A 16 27.92 12.96 6.55
CA HIS A 16 27.55 11.78 7.33
C HIS A 16 28.39 10.52 7.02
N GLY A 17 29.30 10.61 6.05
CA GLY A 17 30.22 9.53 5.66
C GLY A 17 29.50 8.24 5.30
N ASP A 18 30.12 7.12 5.67
CA ASP A 18 29.64 5.77 5.34
C ASP A 18 28.30 5.41 6.00
N THR A 19 27.95 6.08 7.11
CA THR A 19 26.63 5.92 7.74
C THR A 19 25.50 6.31 6.80
N PHE A 20 25.69 7.33 5.96
CA PHE A 20 24.70 7.69 4.94
C PHE A 20 24.57 6.60 3.88
N LEU A 21 25.67 6.07 3.36
CA LEU A 21 25.63 5.05 2.31
C LEU A 21 24.97 3.76 2.80
N THR A 22 25.36 3.29 3.98
CA THR A 22 24.82 2.07 4.59
C THR A 22 23.33 2.22 4.93
N THR A 23 22.89 3.39 5.41
CA THR A 23 21.48 3.61 5.76
C THR A 23 20.62 3.86 4.52
N TYR A 24 21.01 4.81 3.66
CA TYR A 24 20.20 5.23 2.52
C TYR A 24 20.19 4.19 1.41
N PHE A 25 21.36 3.80 0.90
CA PHE A 25 21.42 2.80 -0.16
C PHE A 25 21.22 1.39 0.40
N GLY A 26 21.96 1.03 1.45
CA GLY A 26 21.88 -0.30 2.06
C GLY A 26 20.49 -0.63 2.59
N HIS A 27 20.08 0.02 3.68
CA HIS A 27 18.83 -0.31 4.36
C HIS A 27 17.58 0.15 3.60
N GLN A 28 17.51 1.42 3.20
CA GLN A 28 16.29 2.00 2.65
C GLN A 28 16.01 1.58 1.20
N MET A 29 17.04 1.43 0.35
CA MET A 29 16.84 1.00 -1.04
C MET A 29 16.97 -0.52 -1.20
N PHE A 30 18.10 -1.11 -0.82
CA PHE A 30 18.36 -2.53 -1.10
C PHE A 30 17.62 -3.46 -0.12
N SER A 31 17.71 -3.24 1.19
CA SER A 31 17.08 -4.14 2.16
C SER A 31 15.55 -4.10 2.09
N ARG A 32 14.94 -2.94 1.80
CA ARG A 32 13.48 -2.85 1.57
C ARG A 32 13.03 -3.47 0.25
N PHE A 33 13.88 -3.47 -0.78
CA PHE A 33 13.58 -4.15 -2.04
C PHE A 33 13.71 -5.68 -1.89
N ALA A 34 14.79 -6.14 -1.28
CA ALA A 34 15.16 -7.55 -1.18
C ALA A 34 14.59 -8.28 0.06
N GLY A 35 14.22 -7.58 1.12
CA GLY A 35 13.68 -8.16 2.36
C GLY A 35 12.22 -7.82 2.60
N THR A 36 11.53 -8.64 3.39
CA THR A 36 10.20 -8.33 3.97
C THR A 36 10.41 -7.57 5.28
N ILE A 37 10.67 -6.27 5.20
CA ILE A 37 10.77 -5.45 6.41
C ILE A 37 9.35 -4.98 6.77
N GLU A 38 8.96 -5.14 8.04
CA GLU A 38 7.70 -4.67 8.66
C GLU A 38 6.42 -5.51 8.40
N GLY A 39 6.49 -6.81 8.12
CA GLY A 39 5.29 -7.67 8.05
C GLY A 39 4.30 -7.35 6.89
N LYS A 40 4.60 -6.33 6.07
CA LYS A 40 3.78 -5.90 4.92
C LYS A 40 4.11 -6.71 3.67
N SER A 41 3.96 -8.02 3.78
CA SER A 41 4.06 -8.94 2.63
C SER A 41 2.67 -9.07 2.00
N ALA A 42 2.56 -8.72 0.71
CA ALA A 42 1.33 -8.98 -0.05
C ALA A 42 1.56 -10.06 -1.11
N PRO A 43 0.51 -10.80 -1.52
CA PRO A 43 0.62 -11.86 -2.52
C PRO A 43 1.33 -11.42 -3.81
N ARG A 44 1.90 -12.38 -4.56
CA ARG A 44 2.66 -12.09 -5.79
C ARG A 44 1.85 -11.24 -6.79
N PHE A 45 0.56 -11.55 -6.98
CA PHE A 45 -0.32 -10.83 -7.92
C PHE A 45 -1.15 -9.71 -7.28
N TRP A 46 -0.74 -9.20 -6.11
CA TRP A 46 -1.49 -8.18 -5.37
C TRP A 46 -1.73 -6.90 -6.19
N TYR A 47 -0.75 -6.44 -6.98
CA TYR A 47 -0.93 -5.24 -7.79
C TYR A 47 -1.98 -5.38 -8.91
N LEU A 48 -2.34 -6.60 -9.33
CA LEU A 48 -3.50 -6.78 -10.22
C LEU A 48 -4.80 -6.40 -9.51
N ALA A 49 -4.95 -6.81 -8.25
CA ALA A 49 -6.11 -6.43 -7.43
C ALA A 49 -6.12 -4.92 -7.16
N VAL A 50 -4.94 -4.32 -6.91
CA VAL A 50 -4.80 -2.87 -6.72
C VAL A 50 -5.17 -2.11 -7.99
N ILE A 51 -4.67 -2.49 -9.17
CA ILE A 51 -5.03 -1.82 -10.43
C ILE A 51 -6.53 -1.97 -10.70
N ARG A 52 -7.09 -3.15 -10.42
CA ARG A 52 -8.52 -3.44 -10.57
C ARG A 52 -9.41 -2.50 -9.77
N THR A 53 -9.04 -2.17 -8.53
CA THR A 53 -9.83 -1.29 -7.67
C THR A 53 -9.48 0.19 -7.85
N GLN A 54 -8.19 0.51 -8.00
CA GLN A 54 -7.69 1.89 -7.96
C GLN A 54 -7.65 2.58 -9.32
N PHE A 55 -7.65 1.86 -10.45
CA PHE A 55 -7.75 2.49 -11.78
C PHE A 55 -9.18 2.90 -12.14
N ARG A 56 -10.14 2.59 -11.27
CA ARG A 56 -11.52 3.12 -11.26
C ARG A 56 -12.20 3.00 -12.63
N ILE A 57 -12.73 4.10 -13.15
CA ILE A 57 -13.50 4.14 -14.40
C ILE A 57 -12.68 3.71 -15.61
N TRP A 58 -11.36 3.78 -15.52
CA TRP A 58 -10.46 3.43 -16.62
C TRP A 58 -10.12 1.94 -16.65
N PHE A 59 -10.49 1.17 -15.62
CA PHE A 59 -10.20 -0.27 -15.58
C PHE A 59 -11.00 -1.06 -16.62
N VAL A 60 -12.27 -0.71 -16.84
CA VAL A 60 -13.11 -1.38 -17.85
C VAL A 60 -12.53 -1.26 -19.26
N PRO A 61 -12.21 -0.06 -19.79
CA PRO A 61 -11.60 0.05 -21.11
C PRO A 61 -10.16 -0.49 -21.15
N LEU A 62 -9.45 -0.58 -20.01
CA LEU A 62 -8.11 -1.14 -19.95
C LEU A 62 -8.05 -2.62 -20.36
N ILE A 63 -9.06 -3.41 -19.98
CA ILE A 63 -9.09 -4.86 -20.27
C ILE A 63 -8.92 -5.13 -21.77
N PRO A 64 -9.81 -4.65 -22.66
CA PRO A 64 -9.63 -4.83 -24.10
C PRO A 64 -8.42 -4.07 -24.63
N ALA A 65 -8.07 -2.91 -24.06
CA ALA A 65 -6.90 -2.14 -24.47
C ALA A 65 -5.59 -2.94 -24.34
N PHE A 66 -5.44 -3.72 -23.27
CA PHE A 66 -4.26 -4.54 -23.04
C PHE A 66 -4.11 -5.65 -24.09
N PHE A 67 -5.16 -6.43 -24.31
CA PHE A 67 -5.12 -7.54 -25.28
C PHE A 67 -4.96 -7.04 -26.72
N LEU A 68 -5.72 -6.01 -27.11
CA LEU A 68 -5.61 -5.43 -28.44
C LEU A 68 -4.29 -4.69 -28.65
N GLY A 69 -3.76 -4.05 -27.61
CA GLY A 69 -2.45 -3.41 -27.63
C GLY A 69 -1.35 -4.42 -27.93
N ILE A 70 -1.31 -5.54 -27.21
CA ILE A 70 -0.34 -6.62 -27.46
C ILE A 70 -0.50 -7.19 -28.87
N PHE A 71 -1.73 -7.48 -29.28
CA PHE A 71 -1.99 -8.01 -30.62
C PHE A 71 -1.52 -7.05 -31.71
N GLN A 72 -1.86 -5.76 -31.60
CA GLN A 72 -1.45 -4.73 -32.56
C GLN A 72 0.06 -4.52 -32.55
N PHE A 73 0.71 -4.58 -31.39
CA PHE A 73 2.17 -4.51 -31.26
C PHE A 73 2.85 -5.63 -32.05
N ILE A 74 2.43 -6.88 -31.84
CA ILE A 74 2.97 -8.06 -32.53
C ILE A 74 2.73 -7.94 -34.05
N LYS A 75 1.52 -7.56 -34.45
CA LYS A 75 1.17 -7.34 -35.87
C LYS A 75 2.07 -6.27 -36.51
N ASN A 76 2.31 -5.16 -35.81
CA ASN A 76 3.13 -4.06 -36.32
C ASN A 76 4.61 -4.42 -36.42
N ILE A 77 5.12 -5.28 -35.52
CA ILE A 77 6.46 -5.87 -35.62
C ILE A 77 6.57 -6.71 -36.90
N ILE A 78 5.61 -7.62 -37.12
CA ILE A 78 5.59 -8.51 -38.30
C ILE A 78 5.51 -7.69 -39.60
N ALA A 79 4.65 -6.66 -39.61
CA ALA A 79 4.46 -5.77 -40.76
C ALA A 79 5.61 -4.77 -40.99
N LYS A 80 6.66 -4.77 -40.15
CA LYS A 80 7.79 -3.82 -40.20
C LYS A 80 7.38 -2.34 -40.14
N ASN A 81 6.24 -2.02 -39.51
CA ASN A 81 5.73 -0.65 -39.40
C ASN A 81 6.40 0.11 -38.24
N LYS A 82 7.61 0.62 -38.46
CA LYS A 82 8.48 1.17 -37.41
C LYS A 82 7.85 2.28 -36.55
N LYS A 83 7.00 3.14 -37.12
CA LYS A 83 6.44 4.32 -36.43
C LYS A 83 5.37 3.96 -35.40
N GLU A 84 4.50 2.99 -35.70
CA GLU A 84 3.49 2.54 -34.74
C GLU A 84 4.07 1.56 -33.71
N VAL A 85 5.12 0.80 -34.06
CA VAL A 85 5.86 -0.05 -33.12
C VAL A 85 6.50 0.79 -32.02
N SER A 86 7.05 1.98 -32.33
CA SER A 86 7.76 2.79 -31.33
C SER A 86 6.84 3.39 -30.27
N GLY A 87 5.66 3.89 -30.65
CA GLY A 87 4.74 4.54 -29.71
C GLY A 87 4.04 3.54 -28.78
N LEU A 88 3.33 2.57 -29.36
CA LEU A 88 2.58 1.58 -28.59
C LEU A 88 3.52 0.61 -27.85
N GLY A 89 4.66 0.26 -28.46
CA GLY A 89 5.70 -0.53 -27.81
C GLY A 89 6.25 0.14 -26.56
N LEU A 90 6.53 1.45 -26.61
CA LEU A 90 7.01 2.19 -25.43
C LEU A 90 5.98 2.17 -24.29
N ILE A 91 4.70 2.36 -24.60
CA ILE A 91 3.62 2.31 -23.61
C ILE A 91 3.55 0.92 -22.94
N LEU A 92 3.57 -0.15 -23.75
CA LEU A 92 3.55 -1.52 -23.23
C LEU A 92 4.79 -1.83 -22.40
N ILE A 93 5.98 -1.49 -22.88
CA ILE A 93 7.25 -1.69 -22.16
C ILE A 93 7.24 -0.92 -20.84
N TRP A 94 6.78 0.33 -20.84
CA TRP A 94 6.68 1.14 -19.62
C TRP A 94 5.73 0.48 -18.61
N ALA A 95 4.52 0.10 -19.03
CA ALA A 95 3.56 -0.57 -18.15
C ALA A 95 4.13 -1.89 -17.60
N THR A 96 4.73 -2.72 -18.46
CA THR A 96 5.28 -4.03 -18.10
C THR A 96 6.47 -3.93 -17.16
N ILE A 97 7.47 -3.10 -17.45
CA ILE A 97 8.66 -2.93 -16.60
C ILE A 97 8.23 -2.41 -15.22
N THR A 98 7.40 -1.38 -15.19
CA THR A 98 6.90 -0.81 -13.92
C THR A 98 6.16 -1.86 -13.11
N PHE A 99 5.24 -2.59 -13.74
CA PHE A 99 4.49 -3.66 -13.08
C PHE A 99 5.41 -4.75 -12.52
N MET A 100 6.37 -5.22 -13.31
CA MET A 100 7.30 -6.30 -12.90
C MET A 100 8.18 -5.87 -11.73
N VAL A 101 8.79 -4.68 -11.79
CA VAL A 101 9.67 -4.18 -10.72
C VAL A 101 8.94 -4.15 -9.38
N PHE A 102 7.74 -3.60 -9.34
CA PHE A 102 6.97 -3.54 -8.08
C PHE A 102 6.40 -4.90 -7.67
N THR A 103 6.02 -5.75 -8.63
CA THR A 103 5.54 -7.12 -8.36
C THR A 103 6.61 -8.00 -7.70
N ILE A 104 7.87 -7.84 -8.13
CA ILE A 104 9.03 -8.58 -7.61
C ILE A 104 9.46 -8.08 -6.23
N ALA A 105 9.29 -6.78 -5.94
CA ALA A 105 9.64 -6.20 -4.65
C ALA A 105 8.87 -6.86 -3.49
N ASN A 106 9.58 -7.12 -2.38
CA ASN A 106 9.01 -7.81 -1.21
C ASN A 106 8.08 -6.92 -0.39
N SER A 107 8.48 -5.69 -0.07
CA SER A 107 7.62 -4.71 0.60
C SER A 107 6.66 -4.06 -0.40
N LYS A 108 5.35 -4.16 -0.15
CA LYS A 108 4.30 -3.67 -1.05
C LYS A 108 3.38 -2.65 -0.38
N LEU A 109 3.20 -1.50 -1.02
CA LEU A 109 2.26 -0.44 -0.61
C LEU A 109 1.40 -0.03 -1.80
N ILE A 110 0.16 0.38 -1.53
CA ILE A 110 -0.84 0.60 -2.58
C ILE A 110 -0.35 1.66 -3.57
N TRP A 111 0.34 2.69 -3.06
CA TRP A 111 0.84 3.80 -3.85
C TRP A 111 2.15 3.52 -4.60
N TYR A 112 2.83 2.39 -4.35
CA TYR A 112 4.08 2.09 -5.06
C TYR A 112 3.86 1.87 -6.56
N ILE A 113 2.69 1.37 -6.95
CA ILE A 113 2.37 1.14 -8.36
C ILE A 113 1.95 2.42 -9.10
N LEU A 114 1.84 3.58 -8.43
CA LEU A 114 1.42 4.85 -9.04
C LEU A 114 2.10 5.17 -10.38
N PRO A 115 3.42 4.93 -10.56
CA PRO A 115 4.09 5.22 -11.83
C PRO A 115 3.58 4.43 -13.04
N ILE A 116 2.77 3.37 -12.84
CA ILE A 116 2.17 2.60 -13.95
C ILE A 116 1.01 3.35 -14.61
N TYR A 117 0.28 4.17 -13.85
CA TYR A 117 -1.01 4.70 -14.28
C TYR A 117 -0.92 5.57 -15.54
N PRO A 118 0.10 6.43 -15.74
CA PRO A 118 0.23 7.16 -16.99
C PRO A 118 0.32 6.23 -18.22
N ALA A 119 1.06 5.12 -18.13
CA ALA A 119 1.15 4.14 -19.22
C ALA A 119 -0.21 3.46 -19.47
N LEU A 120 -0.91 3.05 -18.41
CA LEU A 120 -2.24 2.45 -18.53
C LEU A 120 -3.28 3.43 -19.09
N SER A 121 -3.21 4.71 -18.71
CA SER A 121 -4.08 5.76 -19.22
C SER A 121 -3.86 6.00 -20.72
N LEU A 122 -2.60 6.05 -21.16
CA LEU A 122 -2.27 6.16 -22.59
C LEU A 122 -2.77 4.95 -23.38
N LEU A 123 -2.62 3.74 -22.82
CA LEU A 123 -3.10 2.52 -23.44
C LEU A 123 -4.64 2.48 -23.56
N SER A 124 -5.35 2.85 -22.49
CA SER A 124 -6.81 2.98 -22.51
C SER A 124 -7.27 4.05 -23.50
N ALA A 125 -6.61 5.20 -23.55
CA ALA A 125 -6.93 6.28 -24.48
C ALA A 125 -6.76 5.83 -25.94
N TRP A 126 -5.65 5.17 -26.26
CA TRP A 126 -5.41 4.58 -27.58
C TRP A 126 -6.51 3.59 -27.99
N PHE A 127 -6.92 2.71 -27.07
CA PHE A 127 -8.00 1.77 -27.34
C PHE A 127 -9.34 2.45 -27.57
N ILE A 128 -9.68 3.42 -26.70
CA ILE A 128 -10.89 4.23 -26.81
C ILE A 128 -10.91 4.88 -28.20
N GLU A 129 -9.87 5.61 -28.60
CA GLU A 129 -9.80 6.25 -29.92
C GLU A 129 -10.10 5.27 -31.08
N LYS A 130 -9.51 4.07 -31.05
CA LYS A 130 -9.75 3.03 -32.07
C LYS A 130 -11.18 2.48 -32.02
N ALA A 131 -11.71 2.23 -30.83
CA ALA A 131 -13.07 1.73 -30.65
C ALA A 131 -14.11 2.75 -31.14
N PHE A 132 -13.90 4.03 -30.83
CA PHE A 132 -14.74 5.12 -31.30
C PHE A 132 -14.74 5.24 -32.82
N THR A 133 -13.55 5.29 -33.43
CA THR A 133 -13.39 5.36 -34.89
C THR A 133 -14.05 4.17 -35.60
N PHE A 134 -13.97 2.98 -35.01
CA PHE A 134 -14.61 1.79 -35.53
C PHE A 134 -16.14 1.83 -35.41
N ALA A 135 -16.65 2.23 -34.25
CA ALA A 135 -18.08 2.27 -33.97
C ALA A 135 -18.81 3.35 -34.77
N THR A 136 -18.24 4.55 -34.93
CA THR A 136 -18.83 5.61 -35.78
C THR A 136 -18.82 5.24 -37.26
N ARG A 137 -17.90 4.38 -37.69
CA ARG A 137 -17.89 3.84 -39.06
C ARG A 137 -18.98 2.79 -39.28
N MET A 138 -19.33 2.00 -38.25
CA MET A 138 -20.32 0.92 -38.36
C MET A 138 -21.74 1.33 -37.98
N THR A 139 -21.89 2.41 -37.20
CA THR A 139 -23.17 2.86 -36.66
C THR A 139 -23.35 4.36 -36.88
N PHE A 140 -24.60 4.82 -36.98
CA PHE A 140 -24.94 6.26 -37.04
C PHE A 140 -24.96 6.94 -35.66
N LEU A 141 -24.43 6.29 -34.62
CA LEU A 141 -24.46 6.85 -33.26
C LEU A 141 -23.45 8.01 -33.16
N PRO A 142 -23.85 9.15 -32.55
CA PRO A 142 -22.91 10.23 -32.30
C PRO A 142 -21.88 9.78 -31.26
N GLU A 143 -20.66 10.30 -31.37
CA GLU A 143 -19.54 10.00 -30.45
C GLU A 143 -19.96 10.17 -28.97
N VAL A 144 -20.75 11.19 -28.68
CA VAL A 144 -21.24 11.46 -27.32
C VAL A 144 -21.98 10.26 -26.72
N SER A 145 -22.78 9.53 -27.49
CA SER A 145 -23.52 8.35 -27.00
C SER A 145 -22.58 7.20 -26.61
N LEU A 146 -21.49 7.01 -27.35
CA LEU A 146 -20.48 6.00 -27.04
C LEU A 146 -19.68 6.38 -25.78
N ILE A 147 -19.39 7.67 -25.58
CA ILE A 147 -18.73 8.16 -24.35
C ILE A 147 -19.61 7.89 -23.16
N VAL A 148 -20.90 8.25 -23.24
CA VAL A 148 -21.87 8.03 -22.17
C VAL A 148 -22.02 6.55 -21.86
N LEU A 149 -22.03 5.67 -22.87
CA LEU A 149 -22.09 4.22 -22.67
C LEU A 149 -20.87 3.71 -21.91
N VAL A 150 -19.66 4.05 -22.36
CA VAL A 150 -18.41 3.63 -21.71
C VAL A 150 -18.35 4.14 -20.27
N LEU A 151 -18.70 5.40 -20.05
CA LEU A 151 -18.73 5.99 -18.70
C LEU A 151 -19.79 5.32 -17.82
N SER A 152 -20.98 5.01 -18.34
CA SER A 152 -22.05 4.35 -17.58
C SER A 152 -21.63 2.94 -17.14
N ILE A 153 -21.04 2.15 -18.04
CA ILE A 153 -20.50 0.83 -17.71
C ILE A 153 -19.39 0.95 -16.66
N SER A 154 -18.53 1.95 -16.81
CA SER A 154 -17.40 2.19 -15.91
C SER A 154 -17.86 2.66 -14.51
N ILE A 155 -18.87 3.52 -14.42
CA ILE A 155 -19.48 3.97 -13.16
C ILE A 155 -20.18 2.78 -12.49
N PHE A 156 -20.97 2.01 -13.23
CA PHE A 156 -21.63 0.81 -12.72
C PHE A 156 -20.60 -0.18 -12.14
N TYR A 157 -19.50 -0.41 -12.85
CA TYR A 157 -18.38 -1.21 -12.35
C TYR A 157 -17.81 -0.67 -11.03
N ASN A 158 -17.59 0.64 -10.93
CA ASN A 158 -17.06 1.26 -9.71
C ASN A 158 -18.01 1.13 -8.52
N ILE A 159 -19.32 1.29 -8.73
CA ILE A 159 -20.34 1.10 -7.68
C ILE A 159 -20.27 -0.34 -7.16
N ARG A 160 -20.16 -1.33 -8.05
CA ARG A 160 -20.04 -2.75 -7.66
C ARG A 160 -18.74 -3.07 -6.92
N MET A 161 -17.71 -2.26 -7.15
CA MET A 161 -16.39 -2.43 -6.53
C MET A 161 -16.19 -1.58 -5.28
N TRP A 162 -17.14 -0.71 -4.94
CA TRP A 162 -16.99 0.33 -3.91
C TRP A 162 -16.53 -0.19 -2.55
N GLU A 163 -17.07 -1.33 -2.10
CA GLU A 163 -16.69 -1.93 -0.82
C GLU A 163 -15.22 -2.40 -0.78
N ARG A 164 -14.65 -2.72 -1.94
CA ARG A 164 -13.24 -3.13 -2.09
C ARG A 164 -12.28 -1.94 -2.22
N ILE A 165 -12.80 -0.70 -2.21
CA ILE A 165 -12.03 0.54 -2.33
C ILE A 165 -11.59 1.04 -0.95
N LYS A 166 -12.22 0.58 0.15
CA LYS A 166 -11.81 0.94 1.50
C LYS A 166 -10.34 0.58 1.67
N THR A 167 -9.50 1.59 1.80
CA THR A 167 -8.14 1.44 2.31
C THR A 167 -8.28 0.78 3.67
N GLU A 168 -7.62 -0.36 3.88
CA GLU A 168 -7.46 -0.88 5.23
C GLU A 168 -6.86 0.25 6.06
N ASP A 169 -7.64 0.75 7.01
CA ASP A 169 -7.12 1.68 7.99
C ASP A 169 -6.30 0.85 8.96
N PHE A 170 -5.01 0.73 8.65
CA PHE A 170 -4.03 -0.02 9.42
C PHE A 170 -3.97 0.42 10.88
N ASN A 171 -4.45 1.65 11.17
CA ASN A 171 -4.46 2.20 12.51
C ASN A 171 -5.81 2.01 13.20
N ASN A 172 -6.90 1.70 12.50
CA ASN A 172 -8.25 1.67 13.09
C ASN A 172 -8.37 0.64 14.23
N GLU A 173 -7.76 -0.53 14.04
CA GLU A 173 -7.77 -1.57 15.07
C GLU A 173 -6.95 -1.16 16.29
N ALA A 174 -5.70 -0.73 16.08
CA ALA A 174 -4.83 -0.19 17.13
C ALA A 174 -5.46 1.01 17.86
N PHE A 175 -6.06 1.93 17.11
CA PHE A 175 -6.80 3.08 17.62
C PHE A 175 -7.97 2.64 18.48
N GLY A 176 -8.79 1.69 18.03
CA GLY A 176 -9.94 1.21 18.80
C GLY A 176 -9.53 0.63 20.16
N VAL A 177 -8.41 -0.07 20.21
CA VAL A 177 -7.84 -0.62 21.46
C VAL A 177 -7.30 0.50 22.37
N ILE A 178 -6.61 1.50 21.81
CA ILE A 178 -6.13 2.68 22.54
C ILE A 178 -7.31 3.51 23.07
N GLU A 179 -8.37 3.63 22.29
CA GLU A 179 -9.59 4.36 22.66
C GLU A 179 -10.33 3.62 23.78
N ALA A 180 -10.41 2.29 23.74
CA ALA A 180 -10.91 1.48 24.85
C ALA A 180 -10.11 1.74 26.13
N LYS A 181 -8.76 1.77 26.03
CA LYS A 181 -7.89 2.16 27.15
C LYS A 181 -8.19 3.58 27.64
N ASN A 182 -8.35 4.54 26.74
CA ASN A 182 -8.60 5.94 27.10
C ASN A 182 -9.94 6.11 27.84
N ARG A 183 -10.94 5.28 27.53
CA ARG A 183 -12.23 5.25 28.23
C ARG A 183 -12.15 4.65 29.62
N ILE A 184 -11.38 3.58 29.78
CA ILE A 184 -11.24 2.84 31.05
C ILE A 184 -10.29 3.57 32.01
N ALA A 185 -9.16 4.06 31.49
CA ALA A 185 -8.04 4.55 32.28
C ALA A 185 -7.28 5.66 31.54
N ARG A 186 -7.96 6.79 31.31
CA ARG A 186 -7.42 7.93 30.55
C ARG A 186 -6.07 8.42 31.06
N ASN A 187 -5.89 8.45 32.38
CA ASN A 187 -4.73 9.02 33.05
C ASN A 187 -3.65 8.00 33.45
N GLU A 188 -3.71 6.78 32.93
CA GLU A 188 -2.71 5.74 33.24
C GLU A 188 -1.69 5.57 32.10
N SER A 189 -0.52 5.04 32.42
CA SER A 189 0.55 4.83 31.45
C SER A 189 0.22 3.69 30.47
N LEU A 190 0.53 3.90 29.20
CA LEU A 190 0.37 2.94 28.12
C LEU A 190 1.73 2.60 27.51
N CYS A 191 2.09 1.33 27.53
CA CYS A 191 3.25 0.83 26.80
C CYS A 191 2.82 0.29 25.44
N CYS A 192 3.55 0.67 24.39
CA CYS A 192 3.28 0.22 23.04
C CYS A 192 4.41 -0.63 22.53
N ALA A 193 4.07 -1.84 22.07
CA ALA A 193 5.01 -2.76 21.47
C ALA A 193 4.44 -3.27 20.15
N ASP A 194 5.17 -3.05 19.05
CA ASP A 194 4.77 -3.56 17.73
C ASP A 194 3.46 -2.98 17.16
N VAL A 195 3.04 -1.79 17.65
CA VAL A 195 1.85 -1.06 17.18
C VAL A 195 2.22 0.19 16.37
N GLY A 196 3.51 0.50 16.29
CA GLY A 196 4.03 1.72 15.69
C GLY A 196 3.95 2.91 16.64
N TRP A 197 5.10 3.41 17.06
CA TRP A 197 5.24 4.49 18.05
C TRP A 197 4.35 5.72 17.77
N SER A 198 4.24 6.11 16.49
CA SER A 198 3.44 7.25 16.07
C SER A 198 1.94 7.10 16.38
N VAL A 199 1.40 5.88 16.27
CA VAL A 199 -0.01 5.60 16.54
C VAL A 199 -0.28 5.83 18.03
N CYS A 200 0.57 5.27 18.88
CA CYS A 200 0.46 5.46 20.31
C CYS A 200 0.66 6.91 20.75
N GLN A 201 1.65 7.60 20.22
CA GLN A 201 1.91 8.99 20.56
C GLN A 201 0.75 9.91 20.17
N PHE A 202 0.06 9.62 19.06
CA PHE A 202 -1.02 10.45 18.56
C PHE A 202 -2.36 10.17 19.24
N TYR A 203 -2.70 8.90 19.49
CA TYR A 203 -4.02 8.50 20.00
C TYR A 203 -4.08 8.25 21.51
N ALA A 204 -2.96 8.01 22.18
CA ALA A 204 -2.97 7.82 23.63
C ALA A 204 -3.22 9.15 24.34
N SER A 205 -4.14 9.15 25.32
CA SER A 205 -4.34 10.29 26.21
C SER A 205 -3.08 10.55 27.06
N PRO A 206 -2.82 11.82 27.48
CA PRO A 206 -1.49 12.38 27.77
C PRO A 206 -0.76 11.84 29.02
N ALA A 207 -1.19 10.73 29.59
CA ALA A 207 -0.63 10.16 30.81
C ALA A 207 0.53 9.19 30.59
N LEU A 208 1.41 9.50 29.63
CA LEU A 208 2.63 8.75 29.30
C LEU A 208 2.37 7.51 28.44
N ALA A 209 2.52 7.69 27.12
CA ALA A 209 2.76 6.58 26.20
C ALA A 209 4.28 6.29 26.17
N ILE A 210 4.69 5.03 26.30
CA ILE A 210 6.09 4.59 26.28
C ILE A 210 6.29 3.59 25.14
N ASP A 211 7.28 3.83 24.29
CA ASP A 211 7.70 2.88 23.26
C ASP A 211 8.56 1.80 23.92
N THR A 212 8.21 0.53 23.74
CA THR A 212 8.98 -0.58 24.29
C THR A 212 9.05 -1.74 23.31
N LYS A 213 10.15 -2.50 23.36
CA LYS A 213 10.23 -3.76 22.62
C LYS A 213 9.26 -4.77 23.22
N VAL A 214 8.73 -5.65 22.38
CA VAL A 214 7.83 -6.75 22.78
C VAL A 214 8.47 -7.62 23.86
N SER A 215 9.77 -7.93 23.74
CA SER A 215 10.52 -8.73 24.72
C SER A 215 10.53 -8.13 26.13
N ASP A 216 10.43 -6.81 26.22
CA ASP A 216 10.58 -6.08 27.48
C ASP A 216 9.21 -5.70 28.05
N LEU A 217 8.13 -5.86 27.27
CA LEU A 217 6.77 -5.45 27.63
C LEU A 217 6.35 -5.99 29.00
N ASP A 218 6.73 -7.24 29.33
CA ASP A 218 6.43 -7.87 30.61
C ASP A 218 7.06 -7.14 31.80
N ALA A 219 8.32 -6.74 31.66
CA ALA A 219 9.03 -6.01 32.69
C ALA A 219 8.48 -4.59 32.82
N PHE A 220 8.17 -3.95 31.69
CA PHE A 220 7.62 -2.60 31.66
C PHE A 220 6.20 -2.52 32.25
N LEU A 221 5.33 -3.49 31.99
CA LEU A 221 3.98 -3.54 32.58
C LEU A 221 3.98 -3.83 34.09
N LYS A 222 5.03 -4.45 34.61
CA LYS A 222 5.17 -4.69 36.05
C LYS A 222 5.76 -3.50 36.80
N THR A 223 6.55 -2.67 36.13
CA THR A 223 7.38 -1.65 36.81
C THR A 223 7.01 -0.21 36.46
N LYS A 224 6.42 0.06 35.28
CA LYS A 224 6.26 1.42 34.75
C LYS A 224 4.94 1.70 34.03
N CYS A 225 4.33 0.69 33.40
CA CYS A 225 3.08 0.81 32.65
C CYS A 225 1.95 0.03 33.32
N THR A 226 0.73 0.58 33.38
CA THR A 226 -0.43 -0.23 33.81
C THR A 226 -1.06 -1.00 32.64
N TYR A 227 -1.00 -0.42 31.44
CA TYR A 227 -1.59 -0.97 30.23
C TYR A 227 -0.54 -1.15 29.15
N GLY A 228 -0.70 -2.19 28.34
CA GLY A 228 0.18 -2.51 27.22
C GLY A 228 -0.61 -2.85 25.98
N ILE A 229 -0.20 -2.36 24.81
CA ILE A 229 -0.79 -2.77 23.53
C ILE A 229 0.23 -3.54 22.71
N VAL A 230 -0.19 -4.67 22.15
CA VAL A 230 0.65 -5.57 21.36
C VAL A 230 -0.15 -6.21 20.22
N SER A 231 0.51 -6.55 19.12
CA SER A 231 -0.09 -7.35 18.04
C SER A 231 -0.27 -8.82 18.46
N ARG A 232 -1.28 -9.51 17.92
CA ARG A 232 -1.54 -10.94 18.17
C ARG A 232 -0.38 -11.82 17.75
N GLU A 233 0.32 -11.44 16.69
CA GLU A 233 1.52 -12.15 16.22
C GLU A 233 2.64 -12.04 17.25
N SER A 234 2.88 -10.83 17.75
CA SER A 234 3.87 -10.57 18.80
C SER A 234 3.52 -11.22 20.14
N LEU A 235 2.24 -11.40 20.47
CA LEU A 235 1.84 -12.15 21.67
C LEU A 235 2.37 -13.59 21.68
N LYS A 236 2.49 -14.25 20.52
CA LYS A 236 3.06 -15.62 20.46
C LYS A 236 4.53 -15.68 20.88
N SER A 237 5.24 -14.55 20.79
CA SER A 237 6.63 -14.43 21.20
C SER A 237 6.79 -14.13 22.70
N LEU A 238 5.73 -13.66 23.37
CA LEU A 238 5.69 -13.42 24.80
C LEU A 238 5.57 -14.77 25.52
N LYS A 239 6.65 -15.19 26.19
CA LYS A 239 6.77 -16.49 26.87
C LYS A 239 5.86 -16.64 28.11
N THR A 240 5.10 -15.62 28.48
CA THR A 240 4.47 -15.49 29.81
C THR A 240 3.05 -14.91 29.71
N THR A 241 2.13 -15.63 29.06
CA THR A 241 0.69 -15.29 29.04
C THR A 241 0.02 -15.40 30.41
N ASP A 242 0.63 -16.06 31.40
CA ASP A 242 0.00 -16.30 32.72
C ASP A 242 -0.01 -15.08 33.66
N VAL A 243 0.56 -13.94 33.25
CA VAL A 243 0.75 -12.79 34.15
C VAL A 243 -0.10 -11.57 33.78
N PHE A 244 -0.78 -11.59 32.63
CA PHE A 244 -1.52 -10.42 32.14
C PHE A 244 -2.97 -10.75 31.80
N ASN A 245 -3.85 -9.80 32.05
CA ASN A 245 -5.26 -9.91 31.67
C ASN A 245 -5.50 -9.13 30.37
N ILE A 246 -6.22 -9.76 29.44
CA ILE A 246 -6.70 -9.09 28.23
C ILE A 246 -7.91 -8.25 28.62
N VAL A 247 -7.81 -6.94 28.43
CA VAL A 247 -8.85 -5.95 28.76
C VAL A 247 -9.73 -5.66 27.56
N SER A 248 -9.15 -5.64 26.37
CA SER A 248 -9.85 -5.38 25.11
C SER A 248 -9.09 -6.02 23.96
N GLU A 249 -9.82 -6.49 22.96
CA GLU A 249 -9.27 -7.03 21.72
C GLU A 249 -10.02 -6.44 20.54
N LEU A 250 -9.29 -6.03 19.50
CA LEU A 250 -9.88 -5.58 18.24
C LEU A 250 -8.96 -5.98 17.10
N GLY A 251 -9.47 -6.87 16.23
CA GLY A 251 -8.70 -7.44 15.12
C GLY A 251 -7.37 -8.02 15.58
N ASP A 252 -6.27 -7.51 15.04
CA ASP A 252 -4.90 -7.98 15.29
C ASP A 252 -4.26 -7.39 16.56
N TYR A 253 -4.92 -6.49 17.30
CA TYR A 253 -4.34 -5.84 18.47
C TYR A 253 -5.06 -6.18 19.78
N LEU A 254 -4.28 -6.21 20.86
CA LEU A 254 -4.71 -6.58 22.20
C LEU A 254 -4.28 -5.54 23.23
N LEU A 255 -5.19 -5.18 24.13
CA LEU A 255 -4.90 -4.41 25.34
C LEU A 255 -4.67 -5.35 26.51
N LEU A 256 -3.48 -5.29 27.09
CA LEU A 256 -3.07 -6.05 28.27
C LEU A 256 -3.02 -5.13 29.50
N THR A 257 -3.25 -5.70 30.68
CA THR A 257 -3.00 -5.03 31.95
C THR A 257 -2.26 -5.94 32.93
N SER A 258 -1.44 -5.33 33.79
CA SER A 258 -0.77 -6.00 34.90
C SER A 258 -1.64 -6.10 36.17
N ARG A 259 -2.83 -5.48 36.20
CA ARG A 259 -3.78 -5.67 37.31
C ARG A 259 -4.42 -7.05 37.25
N LYS A 260 -4.57 -7.72 38.40
CA LYS A 260 -5.47 -8.88 38.52
C LYS A 260 -6.88 -8.40 38.20
N SER A 261 -7.52 -9.07 37.24
CA SER A 261 -8.89 -8.80 36.80
C SER A 261 -9.84 -8.86 37.99
N ASP A 262 -10.33 -7.70 38.43
CA ASP A 262 -11.72 -7.60 38.85
C ASP A 262 -12.48 -7.34 37.56
N LYS A 263 -13.18 -8.36 37.06
CA LYS A 263 -14.02 -8.29 35.87
C LYS A 263 -14.90 -7.03 35.96
N ILE A 264 -14.81 -6.18 34.93
CA ILE A 264 -15.82 -5.16 34.61
C ILE A 264 -16.52 -5.62 33.34
#